data_AF-A0A7W1PCE5-F1
#
_entry.id   AF-A0A7W1PCE5-F1
#
_cell.length_a   1.000
_cell.length_b   1.000
_cell.length_c   1.000
_cell.angle_alpha   90.00
_cell.angle_beta   90.00
_cell.angle_gamma   90.00
#
_symmetry.space_group_name_H-M   'P 1'
#
loop_
_entity.id
_entity.type
_entity.pdbx_description
1 polymer ?
#
loop_
_entity_poly.entity_id
_entity_poly.type
_entity_poly.pdbx_seq_one_letter_code
_entity_poly.pdbx_strand_id
1 'polypeptide(L)' 'ITAAELVDAILAHLDLPTTPPPLSLARGPPQHDLAFDADPGFDFDQTPAYDLSEPEPEPEPVPDFDFDQSAGA' A
#
# COMPACT_ATOMS: atom_id res chain seq x y z
N ILE A 1 34.69 5.55 9.29
CA ILE A 1 33.58 6.10 8.49
C ILE A 1 32.43 5.11 8.54
N THR A 2 31.30 5.55 9.06
CA THR A 2 30.05 4.81 9.06
C THR A 2 29.32 5.02 7.73
N ALA A 3 28.33 4.18 7.43
CA ALA A 3 27.49 4.37 6.25
C ALA A 3 26.76 5.73 6.27
N ALA A 4 26.32 6.18 7.45
CA ALA A 4 25.70 7.50 7.62
C ALA A 4 26.66 8.64 7.26
N GLU A 5 27.89 8.60 7.78
CA GLU A 5 28.92 9.61 7.48
C GLU A 5 29.28 9.65 5.99
N LEU A 6 29.25 8.51 5.29
CA LEU A 6 29.51 8.44 3.85
C LEU A 6 28.37 9.06 3.04
N VAL A 7 27.12 8.79 3.41
CA VAL A 7 25.93 9.38 2.75
C VAL A 7 25.94 10.89 2.92
N ASP A 8 26.22 11.40 4.12
CA ASP A 8 26.30 12.85 4.38
C ASP A 8 27.40 13.51 3.54
N ALA A 9 28.56 12.87 3.40
CA ALA A 9 29.66 13.36 2.57
C ALA A 9 29.29 13.44 1.08
N ILE A 10 28.55 12.44 0.57
CA ILE A 10 28.05 12.44 -0.81
C ILE A 10 27.04 13.57 -1.02
N LEU A 11 26.06 13.71 -0.12
CA LEU A 11 25.03 14.75 -0.22
C LEU A 11 25.65 16.16 -0.17
N ALA A 12 26.61 16.37 0.73
CA ALA A 12 27.35 17.64 0.82
C ALA A 12 28.17 17.94 -0.45
N HIS A 13 28.80 16.93 -1.06
CA HIS A 13 29.54 17.11 -2.31
C HIS A 13 28.65 17.53 -3.48
N LEU A 14 27.40 17.05 -3.48
CA LEU A 14 26.41 17.35 -4.51
C LEU A 14 25.57 18.61 -4.23
N ASP A 15 25.85 19.33 -3.13
CA ASP A 15 25.05 20.46 -2.64
C ASP A 15 23.57 20.10 -2.43
N LEU A 16 23.32 18.90 -1.91
CA LEU A 16 22.00 18.36 -1.57
C LEU A 16 21.76 18.43 -0.05
N PRO A 17 20.50 18.57 0.39
CA PRO A 17 20.17 18.58 1.81
C PRO A 17 20.46 17.22 2.46
N THR A 18 21.13 17.23 3.62
CA THR A 18 21.39 16.04 4.44
C THR A 18 20.22 15.69 5.38
N THR A 19 19.31 16.64 5.60
CA THR A 19 18.11 16.44 6.41
C THR A 19 16.92 16.09 5.53
N PRO A 20 16.06 15.14 5.93
CA PRO A 20 14.84 14.85 5.20
C PRO A 20 13.92 16.09 5.17
N PRO A 21 13.03 16.21 4.16
CA PRO A 21 12.07 17.29 4.10
C PRO A 21 11.10 17.24 5.31
N PRO A 22 10.49 18.37 5.68
CA PRO A 22 9.47 18.39 6.72
C PRO A 22 8.34 17.41 6.39
N LEU A 23 7.96 16.60 7.37
CA LEU A 23 6.85 15.67 7.21
C LEU A 23 5.55 16.47 7.09
N SER A 24 4.84 16.27 5.98
CA SER A 24 3.45 16.69 5.85
C SER A 24 2.56 15.52 6.23
N LEU A 25 1.50 15.77 7.00
CA LEU A 25 0.47 14.75 7.20
C LEU A 25 -0.10 14.36 5.85
N ALA A 26 -0.31 13.07 5.63
CA ALA A 26 -1.07 12.60 4.48
C ALA A 26 -2.39 13.37 4.46
N ARG A 27 -2.77 13.87 3.26
CA ARG A 27 -4.10 14.47 3.10
C ARG A 27 -5.10 13.43 3.58
N GLY A 28 -5.97 13.84 4.50
CA GLY A 28 -7.08 13.00 4.93
C GLY A 28 -7.91 12.56 3.72
N PRO A 29 -8.75 11.53 3.87
CA PRO A 29 -9.69 11.14 2.81
C PRO A 29 -10.46 12.38 2.33
N PRO A 30 -10.76 12.49 1.01
CA PRO A 30 -11.49 13.63 0.48
C PRO A 30 -12.77 13.84 1.28
N GLN A 31 -12.86 15.00 1.93
CA GLN A 31 -14.07 15.44 2.60
C GLN A 31 -15.00 15.94 1.48
N HIS A 32 -15.61 15.02 0.73
CA HIS A 32 -16.81 15.38 0.00
C HIS A 32 -17.77 15.94 1.04
N ASP A 33 -18.06 17.24 0.95
CA ASP A 33 -19.21 17.82 1.62
C ASP A 33 -20.38 16.86 1.38
N LEU A 34 -21.06 16.45 2.44
CA LEU A 34 -22.23 15.57 2.46
C LEU A 34 -23.45 16.24 1.79
N ALA A 35 -23.25 16.95 0.68
CA ALA A 35 -24.30 17.34 -0.24
C ALA A 35 -24.68 16.09 -1.03
N PHE A 36 -25.60 15.32 -0.45
CA PHE A 36 -26.35 14.21 -1.02
C PHE A 36 -27.21 14.59 -2.25
N ASP A 37 -26.88 15.67 -2.96
CA ASP A 37 -27.67 16.15 -4.08
C ASP A 37 -26.78 16.34 -5.32
N ALA A 38 -26.92 15.38 -6.23
CA ALA A 38 -26.50 15.41 -7.63
C ALA A 38 -25.07 14.96 -8.00
N ASP A 39 -24.77 13.68 -7.75
CA ASP A 39 -24.14 12.86 -8.80
C ASP A 39 -24.72 11.43 -8.72
N PRO A 40 -25.53 10.99 -9.71
CA PRO A 40 -26.14 9.65 -9.69
C PRO A 40 -25.13 8.52 -10.00
N GLY A 41 -23.83 8.80 -10.10
CA GLY A 41 -22.84 7.87 -10.62
C GLY A 41 -21.82 7.29 -9.64
N PHE A 42 -21.69 7.79 -8.40
CA PHE A 42 -20.61 7.34 -7.50
C PHE A 42 -21.13 6.51 -6.32
N ASP A 43 -21.26 5.22 -6.57
CA ASP A 43 -21.57 4.22 -5.56
C ASP A 43 -20.32 3.93 -4.71
N PHE A 44 -20.32 4.37 -3.45
CA PHE A 44 -19.27 4.08 -2.46
C PHE A 44 -19.52 2.76 -1.73
N ASP A 45 -20.47 1.92 -2.16
CA ASP A 45 -20.67 0.60 -1.58
C ASP A 45 -19.60 -0.39 -2.07
N GLN A 46 -18.42 -0.31 -1.44
CA GLN A 46 -17.42 -1.39 -1.50
C GLN A 46 -17.59 -2.37 -0.32
N THR A 47 -18.76 -2.45 0.31
CA THR A 47 -19.04 -3.58 1.18
C THR A 47 -19.37 -4.77 0.29
N PRO A 48 -18.55 -5.85 0.27
CA PRO A 48 -19.07 -7.09 -0.27
C PRO A 48 -20.27 -7.45 0.60
N ALA A 49 -21.47 -7.44 0.02
CA ALA A 49 -22.68 -7.91 0.66
C ALA A 49 -22.54 -9.43 0.88
N TYR A 50 -21.79 -9.82 1.91
CA TYR A 50 -21.72 -11.20 2.38
C TYR A 50 -23.09 -11.53 2.95
N ASP A 51 -23.89 -12.26 2.18
CA ASP A 51 -25.13 -12.83 2.67
C ASP A 51 -24.78 -13.95 3.66
N LEU A 52 -24.99 -13.72 4.95
CA LEU A 52 -24.76 -14.71 6.02
C LEU A 52 -25.69 -15.93 5.93
N SER A 53 -26.66 -15.92 5.00
CA SER A 53 -27.50 -17.07 4.67
C SER A 53 -26.94 -17.93 3.53
N GLU A 54 -25.93 -17.45 2.81
CA GLU A 54 -25.17 -18.28 1.87
C GLU A 54 -24.14 -19.14 2.61
N PRO A 55 -24.06 -20.45 2.31
CA PRO A 55 -22.99 -21.28 2.84
C PRO A 55 -21.64 -20.77 2.30
N GLU A 56 -20.66 -20.62 3.19
CA GLU A 56 -19.28 -20.23 2.85
C GLU A 56 -18.80 -21.03 1.62
N PRO A 57 -18.29 -20.38 0.56
CA PRO A 57 -17.74 -21.09 -0.58
C PRO A 57 -16.57 -21.96 -0.10
N GLU A 58 -16.52 -23.22 -0.57
CA GLU A 58 -15.42 -24.12 -0.22
C GLU A 58 -14.09 -23.44 -0.60
N PRO A 59 -13.11 -23.39 0.32
CA PRO A 59 -11.83 -22.77 0.02
C PRO A 59 -11.19 -23.50 -1.17
N GLU A 60 -10.72 -22.75 -2.16
CA GLU A 60 -9.99 -23.31 -3.28
C GLU A 60 -8.83 -24.17 -2.74
N PRO A 61 -8.57 -25.36 -3.31
CA PRO A 61 -7.49 -26.21 -2.86
C PRO A 61 -6.17 -25.46 -2.96
N VAL A 62 -5.42 -25.39 -1.85
CA VAL A 62 -4.07 -24.84 -1.84
C VAL A 62 -3.26 -25.60 -2.88
N PRO A 63 -2.66 -24.93 -3.88
CA PRO A 63 -1.86 -25.65 -4.85
C PRO A 63 -0.63 -26.24 -4.18
N ASP A 64 -0.40 -27.53 -4.36
CA ASP A 64 0.80 -28.24 -3.89
C ASP A 64 2.00 -27.84 -4.78
N PHE A 65 2.49 -26.61 -4.59
CA PHE A 65 3.72 -26.16 -5.22
C PHE A 65 4.93 -26.74 -4.47
N ASP A 66 5.43 -27.88 -4.93
CA ASP A 66 6.75 -28.36 -4.55
C ASP A 66 7.82 -27.52 -5.26
N PHE A 67 8.55 -26.70 -4.49
CA PHE A 67 9.68 -25.95 -5.01
C PHE A 67 10.84 -26.91 -5.30
N ASP A 68 11.11 -27.18 -6.58
CA ASP A 68 12.20 -28.05 -7.02
C ASP A 68 13.58 -27.45 -6.70
N GLN A 69 14.25 -27.99 -5.69
CA GLN A 69 15.60 -27.61 -5.29
C GLN A 69 16.71 -28.36 -6.06
N SER A 70 16.37 -29.15 -7.09
CA SER A 70 17.36 -29.94 -7.82
C SER A 70 18.29 -29.11 -8.72
N ALA A 71 18.07 -27.81 -8.85
CA ALA A 71 18.95 -26.88 -9.58
C ALA A 71 20.23 -26.49 -8.81
N GLY A 72 20.87 -27.44 -8.12
CA GLY A 72 22.08 -27.16 -7.33
C GLY A 72 22.84 -28.39 -6.85
N ALA A 73 23.33 -29.21 -7.78
CA ALA A 73 24.43 -30.14 -7.54
C ALA A 73 25.33 -30.26 -8.78
#